data_AF-A0A2V9RPJ7-F1
#
_entry.id   AF-A0A2V9RPJ7-F1
#
_cell.length_a   1.000
_cell.length_b   1.000
_cell.length_c   1.000
_cell.angle_alpha   90.00
_cell.angle_beta   90.00
_cell.angle_gamma   90.00
#
_symmetry.space_group_name_H-M   'P 1'
#
loop_
_entity.id
_entity.type
_entity.pdbx_description
1 polymer ?
#
loop_
_entity_poly.entity_id
_entity_poly.type
_entity_poly.pdbx_seq_one_letter_code
_entity_poly.pdbx_strand_id
1 'polypeptide(L)'
;MSTRLANLLIGLGAFGILVGLCLFPVAMGDHGDSSLLPMGACALSLGSLAVASGIYVKARTVKPEGRVSAEAKAQPKRVRGGCDICRGDFPIIHCKVHQVHMCTDCMREHFDVRSCMYAPSTRGQAGKPEGLAARSRG
;
A
#
# COMPACT_ATOMS: atom_id res chain seq x y z
N MET A 1 7.07 -10.89 15.45
CA MET A 1 8.05 -11.89 14.93
C MET A 1 7.81 -12.27 13.46
N SER A 2 6.55 -12.41 12.99
CA SER A 2 6.19 -12.83 11.62
C SER A 2 6.88 -12.05 10.47
N THR A 3 7.03 -10.73 10.59
CA THR A 3 7.57 -9.88 9.50
C THR A 3 9.05 -10.11 9.19
N ARG A 4 9.87 -10.41 10.21
CA ARG A 4 11.31 -10.69 10.00
C ARG A 4 11.50 -12.03 9.29
N LEU A 5 10.71 -13.04 9.67
CA LEU A 5 10.69 -14.35 9.03
C LEU A 5 10.20 -14.24 7.58
N ALA A 6 9.15 -13.46 7.31
CA ALA A 6 8.67 -13.20 5.96
C ALA A 6 9.73 -12.53 5.07
N ASN A 7 10.41 -11.50 5.58
CA ASN A 7 11.48 -10.83 4.83
C ASN A 7 12.68 -11.76 4.59
N LEU A 8 13.03 -12.62 5.55
CA LEU A 8 14.06 -13.65 5.38
C LEU A 8 13.67 -14.65 4.28
N LEU A 9 12.45 -15.17 4.29
CA LEU A 9 11.95 -16.09 3.27
C LEU A 9 12.00 -15.48 1.86
N ILE A 10 11.62 -14.20 1.73
CA ILE A 10 11.68 -13.47 0.46
C ILE A 10 13.12 -13.29 0.01
N GLY A 11 14.03 -12.89 0.91
CA GLY A 11 15.44 -12.69 0.59
C GLY A 11 16.14 -13.98 0.16
N LEU A 12 15.97 -15.06 0.93
CA LEU A 12 16.55 -16.37 0.64
C LEU A 12 15.98 -16.97 -0.65
N GLY A 13 14.67 -16.83 -0.86
CA GLY A 13 14.02 -17.30 -2.07
C GLY A 13 14.47 -16.53 -3.33
N ALA A 14 14.63 -15.21 -3.23
CA ALA A 14 15.12 -14.38 -4.34
C ALA A 14 16.57 -14.74 -4.71
N PHE A 15 17.43 -15.00 -3.72
CA PHE A 15 18.79 -15.47 -3.97
C PHE A 15 18.80 -16.85 -4.65
N GLY A 16 17.95 -17.78 -4.19
CA GLY A 16 17.79 -19.09 -4.82
C GLY A 16 17.32 -19.00 -6.27
N ILE A 17 16.41 -18.08 -6.57
CA ILE A 17 15.94 -17.82 -7.95
C ILE A 17 17.08 -17.30 -8.82
N LEU A 18 17.87 -16.34 -8.34
CA LEU A 18 19.01 -15.81 -9.08
C LEU A 18 20.04 -16.90 -9.40
N VAL A 19 20.39 -17.72 -8.41
CA VAL A 19 21.30 -18.86 -8.61
C VAL A 19 20.72 -19.83 -9.64
N GLY A 20 19.44 -20.18 -9.53
CA GLY A 20 18.75 -21.01 -10.52
C GLY A 20 18.85 -20.42 -11.93
N LEU A 21 18.56 -19.12 -12.08
CA LEU A 21 18.60 -18.41 -13.37
C LEU A 21 19.99 -18.42 -14.00
N CYS A 22 21.06 -18.31 -13.19
CA CYS A 22 22.44 -18.38 -13.68
C CYS A 22 22.83 -19.79 -14.14
N LEU A 23 22.21 -20.84 -13.60
CA LEU A 23 22.51 -22.23 -13.97
C LEU A 23 21.90 -22.63 -15.32
N PHE A 24 20.77 -22.04 -15.72
CA PHE A 24 20.12 -22.32 -17.01
C PHE A 24 21.01 -22.08 -18.25
N PRO A 25 21.65 -20.90 -18.42
CA PRO A 25 22.51 -20.65 -19.57
C PRO A 25 23.79 -21.49 -19.54
N VAL A 26 24.29 -21.84 -18.34
CA VAL A 26 25.44 -22.75 -18.19
C VAL A 26 25.10 -24.16 -18.67
N ALA A 27 23.89 -24.63 -18.39
CA ALA A 27 23.43 -25.95 -18.80
C ALA A 27 23.11 -26.05 -20.31
N MET A 28 22.84 -24.92 -20.97
CA MET A 28 22.54 -24.84 -22.41
C MET A 28 23.78 -24.54 -23.28
N GLY A 29 24.95 -24.37 -22.66
CA GLY A 29 26.19 -24.11 -23.38
C GLY A 29 26.71 -25.31 -24.18
N ASP A 30 27.68 -25.06 -25.05
CA ASP A 30 28.29 -26.05 -25.95
C ASP A 30 28.97 -27.22 -25.20
N HIS A 31 29.23 -27.05 -23.90
CA HIS A 31 29.76 -28.06 -22.96
C HIS A 31 28.85 -28.18 -21.72
N GLY A 32 27.54 -27.96 -21.90
CA GLY A 32 26.57 -27.90 -20.81
C GLY A 32 26.32 -29.26 -20.17
N ASP A 33 26.52 -29.35 -18.85
CA ASP A 33 26.15 -30.52 -18.07
C ASP A 33 24.62 -30.60 -17.93
N SER A 34 24.01 -31.63 -18.52
CA SER A 34 22.56 -31.90 -18.45
C SER A 34 22.04 -32.04 -17.01
N SER A 35 22.91 -32.38 -16.06
CA SER A 35 22.62 -32.49 -14.63
C SER A 35 22.32 -31.13 -13.96
N LEU A 36 22.71 -30.02 -14.58
CA LEU A 36 22.49 -28.66 -14.06
C LEU A 36 21.06 -28.16 -14.31
N LEU A 37 20.37 -28.68 -15.34
CA LEU A 37 18.97 -28.35 -15.63
C LEU A 37 18.00 -28.72 -14.49
N PRO A 38 17.96 -29.97 -13.99
CA PRO A 38 17.08 -30.32 -12.89
C PRO A 38 17.47 -29.58 -11.60
N MET A 39 18.76 -29.30 -11.40
CA MET A 39 19.24 -28.54 -10.23
C MET A 39 18.76 -27.09 -10.27
N GLY A 40 18.84 -26.43 -11.44
CA GLY A 40 18.29 -25.10 -11.68
C GLY A 40 16.76 -25.06 -11.52
N ALA A 41 16.05 -26.06 -12.04
CA ALA A 41 14.59 -26.18 -11.90
C ALA A 41 14.16 -26.35 -10.43
N CYS A 42 14.87 -27.16 -9.65
CA CYS A 42 14.64 -27.31 -8.22
C CYS A 42 14.90 -26.01 -7.45
N ALA A 43 16.01 -25.32 -7.74
CA ALA A 43 16.35 -24.03 -7.11
C ALA A 43 15.30 -22.95 -7.41
N LEU A 44 14.85 -22.84 -8.67
CA LEU A 44 13.76 -21.93 -9.05
C LEU A 44 12.44 -22.27 -8.36
N SER A 45 12.07 -23.54 -8.30
CA SER A 45 10.79 -23.98 -7.72
C SER A 45 10.75 -23.71 -6.21
N LEU A 46 11.80 -24.10 -5.49
CA LEU A 46 11.92 -23.87 -4.05
C LEU A 46 12.04 -22.38 -3.73
N GLY A 47 12.81 -21.63 -4.52
CA GLY A 47 12.95 -20.18 -4.36
C GLY A 47 11.62 -19.45 -4.57
N SER A 48 10.86 -19.82 -5.60
CA SER A 48 9.53 -19.25 -5.88
C SER A 48 8.54 -19.55 -4.75
N LEU A 49 8.56 -20.77 -4.22
CA LEU A 49 7.72 -21.17 -3.09
C LEU A 49 8.06 -20.39 -1.81
N ALA A 50 9.35 -20.18 -1.53
CA ALA A 50 9.82 -19.39 -0.39
C ALA A 50 9.41 -17.92 -0.50
N VAL A 51 9.54 -17.30 -1.68
CA VAL A 51 9.08 -15.93 -1.91
C VAL A 51 7.55 -15.83 -1.75
N ALA A 52 6.80 -16.74 -2.37
CA ALA A 52 5.34 -16.74 -2.32
C ALA A 52 4.82 -16.91 -0.89
N SER A 53 5.41 -17.83 -0.12
CA SER A 53 5.05 -18.03 1.29
C SER A 53 5.40 -16.82 2.16
N GLY A 54 6.55 -16.17 1.93
CA GLY A 54 6.89 -14.92 2.61
C GLY A 54 5.90 -13.79 2.32
N ILE A 55 5.51 -13.61 1.06
CA ILE A 55 4.48 -12.64 0.65
C ILE A 55 3.13 -12.99 1.29
N TYR A 56 2.77 -14.28 1.29
CA TYR A 56 1.51 -14.76 1.87
C TYR A 56 1.40 -14.46 3.37
N VAL A 57 2.47 -14.76 4.12
CA VAL A 57 2.55 -14.44 5.55
C VAL A 57 2.41 -12.94 5.78
N LYS A 58 3.08 -12.12 4.96
CA LYS A 58 2.98 -10.66 5.03
C LYS A 58 1.57 -10.18 4.70
N ALA A 59 0.94 -10.72 3.66
CA ALA A 59 -0.42 -10.40 3.25
C ALA A 59 -1.47 -10.76 4.32
N ARG A 60 -1.30 -11.89 5.03
CA ARG A 60 -2.18 -12.26 6.15
C ARG A 60 -2.06 -11.34 7.36
N THR A 61 -0.92 -10.67 7.54
CA THR A 61 -0.76 -9.69 8.62
C THR A 61 -1.30 -8.31 8.27
N VAL A 62 -1.58 -8.04 6.99
CA VAL A 62 -2.24 -6.81 6.54
C VAL A 62 -3.74 -6.98 6.74
N LYS A 63 -4.29 -6.37 7.80
CA LYS A 63 -5.75 -6.22 7.95
C LYS A 63 -6.31 -5.49 6.72
N PRO A 64 -7.53 -5.81 6.26
CA PRO A 64 -8.18 -5.10 5.17
C PRO A 64 -8.66 -3.72 5.64
N GLU A 65 -7.73 -2.84 5.98
CA GLU A 65 -7.97 -1.40 6.02
C GLU A 65 -7.02 -0.78 5.01
N GLY A 66 -7.60 -0.36 3.88
CA GLY A 66 -6.99 0.53 2.89
C GLY A 66 -5.54 0.23 2.53
N ARG A 67 -5.33 -0.65 1.54
CA ARG A 67 -4.01 -0.80 0.89
C ARG A 67 -3.53 0.52 0.31
N VAL A 68 -2.65 1.20 1.03
CA VAL A 68 -1.54 1.98 0.46
C VAL A 68 -0.28 1.53 1.19
N SER A 69 0.38 0.54 0.62
CA SER A 69 1.78 0.24 0.94
C SER A 69 2.58 0.49 -0.33
N ALA A 70 2.93 1.75 -0.56
CA ALA A 70 4.11 2.09 -1.31
C ALA A 70 5.05 2.81 -0.35
N GLU A 71 6.20 2.20 -0.17
CA GLU A 71 7.42 2.75 0.38
C GLU A 71 7.51 4.27 0.17
N ALA A 72 7.31 5.05 1.23
CA ALA A 72 7.68 6.45 1.27
C ALA A 72 8.08 6.79 2.70
N LYS A 73 9.36 7.12 2.88
CA LYS A 73 9.75 8.10 3.88
C LYS A 73 8.83 9.32 3.70
N ALA A 74 7.83 9.47 4.56
CA ALA A 74 7.11 10.70 4.71
C ALA A 74 6.95 10.96 6.20
N GLN A 75 7.71 11.95 6.66
CA GLN A 75 7.58 12.56 7.97
C GLN A 75 6.11 12.73 8.38
N PRO A 76 5.81 12.74 9.69
CA PRO A 76 4.50 13.16 10.17
C PRO A 76 4.33 14.67 9.93
N LYS A 77 4.00 15.06 8.69
CA LYS A 77 3.59 16.43 8.39
C LYS A 77 2.21 16.60 9.01
N ARG A 78 2.17 17.24 10.17
CA ARG A 78 0.95 17.71 10.83
C ARG A 78 0.11 18.45 9.80
N VAL A 79 -0.99 17.85 9.35
CA VAL A 79 -1.95 18.58 8.51
C VAL A 79 -2.92 19.30 9.44
N ARG A 80 -2.58 20.55 9.76
CA ARG A 80 -3.57 21.62 9.99
C ARG A 80 -4.57 21.53 8.83
N GLY A 81 -5.80 21.13 9.09
CA GLY A 81 -6.74 20.72 8.03
C GLY A 81 -8.10 21.39 8.14
N GLY A 82 -8.13 22.72 8.14
CA GLY A 82 -9.35 23.47 7.84
C GLY A 82 -9.59 23.54 6.33
N CYS A 83 -10.77 24.01 5.94
CA CYS A 83 -11.15 24.31 4.57
C CYS A 83 -10.11 25.22 3.91
N ASP A 84 -9.75 24.98 2.66
CA ASP A 84 -8.71 25.77 1.98
C ASP A 84 -9.14 27.22 1.72
N ILE A 85 -10.46 27.48 1.76
CA ILE A 85 -11.07 28.81 1.52
C ILE A 85 -11.20 29.57 2.84
N CYS A 86 -12.03 29.11 3.78
CA CYS A 86 -12.26 29.82 5.04
C CYS A 86 -11.24 29.50 6.14
N ARG A 87 -10.41 28.46 5.99
CA ARG A 87 -9.43 27.95 6.98
C ARG A 87 -9.98 27.58 8.36
N GLY A 88 -11.27 27.75 8.59
CA GLY A 88 -11.95 27.44 9.84
C GLY A 88 -12.42 26.00 9.85
N ASP A 89 -13.51 25.73 9.14
CA ASP A 89 -14.24 24.47 9.29
C ASP A 89 -13.55 23.29 8.63
N PHE A 90 -13.86 22.09 9.12
CA PHE A 90 -13.31 20.86 8.58
C PHE A 90 -13.81 20.63 7.14
N PRO A 91 -12.91 20.35 6.18
CA PRO A 91 -13.31 20.14 4.81
C PRO A 91 -13.89 18.74 4.61
N ILE A 92 -15.17 18.69 4.27
CA ILE A 92 -15.91 17.45 4.00
C ILE A 92 -15.98 17.11 2.51
N ILE A 93 -15.72 18.08 1.63
CA ILE A 93 -15.83 17.94 0.17
C ILE A 93 -14.50 18.27 -0.47
N HIS A 94 -14.10 17.47 -1.46
CA HIS A 94 -12.91 17.66 -2.30
C HIS A 94 -13.37 17.85 -3.74
N CYS A 95 -13.00 18.97 -4.36
CA CYS A 95 -13.17 19.14 -5.79
C CYS A 95 -11.94 18.56 -6.50
N LYS A 96 -12.12 17.47 -7.25
CA LYS A 96 -11.02 16.78 -7.95
C LYS A 96 -10.42 17.58 -9.10
N VAL A 97 -11.22 18.45 -9.72
CA VAL A 97 -10.78 19.29 -10.84
C VAL A 97 -9.82 20.37 -10.33
N HIS A 98 -10.21 21.08 -9.27
CA HIS A 98 -9.42 22.18 -8.70
C HIS A 98 -8.46 21.73 -7.58
N GLN A 99 -8.53 20.46 -7.16
CA GLN A 99 -7.77 19.91 -6.02
C GLN A 99 -7.96 20.68 -4.70
N VAL A 100 -9.16 21.24 -4.49
CA VAL A 100 -9.50 22.06 -3.30
C VAL A 100 -10.36 21.27 -2.31
N HIS A 101 -10.05 21.38 -1.01
CA HIS A 101 -10.82 20.83 0.10
C HIS A 101 -11.68 21.92 0.76
N MET A 102 -13.00 21.77 0.71
CA MET A 102 -13.97 22.77 1.17
C MET A 102 -14.94 22.22 2.23
N CYS A 103 -15.37 23.08 3.16
CA CYS A 103 -16.47 22.80 4.08
C CYS A 103 -17.83 22.94 3.36
N THR A 104 -18.92 22.58 4.03
CA THR A 104 -20.30 22.72 3.50
C THR A 104 -20.63 24.15 3.08
N ASP A 105 -20.19 25.13 3.85
CA ASP A 105 -20.59 26.52 3.66
C ASP A 105 -19.84 27.13 2.47
N CYS A 106 -18.53 26.95 2.40
CA CYS A 106 -17.75 27.36 1.23
C CYS A 106 -18.12 26.59 -0.05
N MET A 107 -18.62 25.34 0.06
CA MET A 107 -19.11 24.62 -1.11
C MET A 107 -20.35 25.28 -1.70
N ARG A 108 -21.29 25.75 -0.88
CA ARG A 108 -22.52 26.41 -1.36
C ARG A 108 -22.22 27.69 -2.15
N GLU A 109 -21.21 28.44 -1.73
CA GLU A 109 -20.83 29.71 -2.37
C GLU A 109 -20.01 29.50 -3.65
N HIS A 110 -19.24 28.40 -3.74
CA HIS A 110 -18.40 28.05 -4.88
C HIS A 110 -18.88 26.79 -5.63
N PHE A 111 -20.19 26.56 -5.64
CA PHE A 111 -20.77 25.43 -6.33
C PHE A 111 -20.88 25.69 -7.83
N ASP A 112 -20.18 24.89 -8.63
CA ASP A 112 -20.32 24.90 -10.09
C ASP A 112 -20.43 23.47 -10.62
N VAL A 113 -21.64 23.11 -11.06
CA VAL A 113 -21.99 21.77 -11.57
C VAL A 113 -21.25 21.45 -12.87
N ARG A 114 -20.87 22.47 -13.66
CA ARG A 114 -20.30 22.27 -14.99
C ARG A 114 -18.78 22.16 -14.98
N SER A 115 -18.12 22.76 -14.01
CA SER A 115 -16.65 22.80 -13.93
C SER A 115 -16.05 21.95 -12.81
N CYS A 116 -16.84 21.45 -11.87
CA CYS A 116 -16.32 20.74 -10.70
C CYS A 116 -16.79 19.29 -10.59
N MET A 117 -15.86 18.40 -10.24
CA MET A 117 -16.14 17.03 -9.82
C MET A 117 -15.95 16.93 -8.31
N TYR A 118 -17.05 16.87 -7.57
CA TYR A 118 -17.04 16.79 -6.11
C TYR A 118 -16.96 15.34 -5.63
N ALA A 119 -16.03 15.06 -4.71
CA ALA A 119 -15.88 13.79 -4.02
C ALA A 119 -15.79 14.05 -2.50
N PRO A 120 -16.12 13.05 -1.66
CA PRO A 120 -15.90 13.17 -0.22
C PRO A 120 -14.42 13.41 0.09
N SER A 121 -14.12 14.41 0.92
CA SER A 121 -12.77 14.71 1.37
C SER A 121 -12.31 13.68 2.39
N THR A 122 -11.22 12.96 2.12
CA THR A 122 -10.58 12.05 3.06
C THR A 122 -9.81 12.78 4.17
N ARG A 123 -9.62 14.10 4.05
CA ARG A 123 -8.92 14.95 5.03
C ARG A 123 -9.67 15.05 6.36
N GLY A 124 -10.99 14.86 6.37
CA GLY A 124 -11.82 14.90 7.58
C GLY A 124 -11.95 13.58 8.34
N GLN A 125 -11.54 12.43 7.77
CA GLN A 125 -11.66 11.13 8.45
C GLN A 125 -10.49 10.78 9.36
N ALA A 126 -9.38 11.53 9.32
CA ALA A 126 -8.25 11.35 10.23
C ALA A 126 -8.44 12.03 11.61
N GLY A 127 -9.62 12.61 11.90
CA GLY A 127 -9.85 13.46 13.06
C GLY A 127 -11.09 13.16 13.91
N LYS A 128 -11.77 12.02 13.73
CA LYS A 128 -12.83 11.60 14.65
C LYS A 128 -12.26 10.60 15.67
N PRO A 129 -12.07 10.96 16.95
CA PRO A 129 -12.04 9.94 17.98
C PRO A 129 -13.45 9.31 18.03
N GLU A 130 -13.54 8.03 17.66
CA GLU A 130 -14.62 7.16 18.10
C GLU A 130 -14.60 7.17 19.64
N GLY A 131 -15.51 7.94 20.22
CA GLY A 131 -15.50 8.17 21.66
C GLY A 131 -16.65 9.06 22.13
N LEU A 132 -17.88 8.78 21.68
CA LEU A 132 -19.08 9.13 22.47
C LEU A 132 -20.31 8.40 21.91
N ALA A 133 -20.41 7.10 22.20
CA ALA A 133 -21.69 6.41 22.24
C ALA A 133 -21.83 5.77 23.63
N ALA A 134 -23.00 5.93 24.24
CA ALA A 134 -23.47 5.40 25.53
C ALA A 134 -23.32 6.31 26.78
N ARG A 135 -24.17 7.34 26.86
CA ARG A 135 -24.79 7.72 28.15
C ARG A 135 -26.16 8.38 27.95
N SER A 136 -27.21 7.58 27.96
CA SER A 136 -28.55 8.00 28.37
C SER A 136 -29.06 6.99 29.40
N ARG A 137 -28.84 7.35 30.67
CA ARG A 137 -29.70 6.94 31.80
C ARG A 137 -30.67 8.10 32.02
N GLY A 138 -31.96 7.81 32.17
CA GLY A 138 -33.01 8.78 32.46
C GLY A 138 -34.24 8.49 31.63
#